data_AF-A0A6G2JZ15-F1
#
_entry.id   AF-A0A6G2JZ15-F1
#
_cell.length_a   1.000
_cell.length_b   1.000
_cell.length_c   1.000
_cell.angle_alpha   90.00
_cell.angle_beta   90.00
_cell.angle_gamma   90.00
#
_symmetry.space_group_name_H-M   'P 1'
#
loop_
_entity.id
_entity.type
_entity.pdbx_description
1 polymer ?
#
loop_
_entity_poly.entity_id
_entity_poly.type
_entity_poly.pdbx_seq_one_letter_code
_entity_poly.pdbx_strand_id
1 'polypeptide(L)'
;MPGHPHPFPRIARRTPLGSPWPRACWGIQDGRPSVPRQGGAGAVATPGLTQDVGSVPPPLRDAADALGGVESPTKYVARLTLQEHRNSEPLPLTDAQAGALNSAGGGRYLSVEPAETPGHWQVTAHNYVGSILLDGIQVLVRPKIPLRNLFLLLEVGLREQDWRDEAAFYERSLHLLPAIVSFFARTTETTLARGLYHSYRERHDRLVALRGRLDVARQLARPGSAIPIACQFTEFTADLFENSYLKAAVSRSLRVAGVQPADRQRLMRHLVALDDVGDVRHRPTDLDDVTFTRLNEHYKPALRLARLVLANLTLRDNLGEVEAPSFMLDMNQLFERFVTERLRRALRGRLDLQPLG
;
A
#
# COMPACT_ATOMS: atom_id res chain seq x y z
N MET A 1 35.13 -7.41 45.43
CA MET A 1 34.66 -7.23 44.05
C MET A 1 33.20 -6.76 44.10
N PRO A 2 32.92 -5.46 44.13
CA PRO A 2 31.55 -4.96 44.08
C PRO A 2 31.10 -4.73 42.63
N GLY A 3 29.85 -5.10 42.34
CA GLY A 3 29.23 -5.04 41.02
C GLY A 3 28.90 -3.63 40.55
N HIS A 4 29.06 -3.45 39.24
CA HIS A 4 28.64 -2.26 38.49
C HIS A 4 27.11 -2.25 38.27
N PRO A 5 26.41 -1.13 38.52
CA PRO A 5 25.10 -0.88 37.93
C PRO A 5 25.23 -0.08 36.62
N HIS A 6 24.46 -0.48 35.60
CA HIS A 6 24.30 0.21 34.32
C HIS A 6 23.59 1.58 34.49
N PRO A 7 23.88 2.58 33.63
CA PRO A 7 23.36 3.94 33.78
C PRO A 7 21.98 4.13 33.11
N PHE A 8 21.06 4.76 33.83
CA PHE A 8 19.84 5.39 33.29
C PHE A 8 20.19 6.65 32.48
N PRO A 9 19.47 6.98 31.39
CA PRO A 9 19.69 8.22 30.65
C PRO A 9 19.13 9.44 31.40
N ARG A 10 19.92 10.52 31.43
CA ARG A 10 19.58 11.82 32.01
C ARG A 10 18.52 12.55 31.18
N ILE A 11 17.39 12.87 31.80
CA ILE A 11 16.36 13.77 31.29
C ILE A 11 16.84 15.22 31.50
N ALA A 12 17.10 15.97 30.43
CA ALA A 12 17.36 17.40 30.51
C ALA A 12 16.05 18.19 30.48
N ARG A 13 15.64 18.77 31.61
CA ARG A 13 14.54 19.74 31.69
C ARG A 13 15.06 21.12 31.31
N ARG A 14 14.49 21.76 30.29
CA ARG A 14 14.65 23.20 30.05
C ARG A 14 13.46 23.95 30.64
N THR A 15 13.75 24.87 31.55
CA THR A 15 12.83 25.85 32.13
C THR A 15 12.56 26.97 31.11
N PRO A 16 11.31 27.43 30.92
CA PRO A 16 11.02 28.52 29.99
C PRO A 16 11.18 29.89 30.68
N LEU A 17 11.94 30.79 30.06
CA LEU A 17 11.90 32.24 30.33
C LEU A 17 10.70 32.84 29.59
N GLY A 18 9.94 33.70 30.29
CA GLY A 18 8.61 34.14 29.89
C GLY A 18 8.53 35.40 29.02
N SER A 19 7.42 35.45 28.25
CA SER A 19 6.51 36.59 27.95
C SER A 19 7.06 37.85 27.25
N PRO A 20 6.23 38.75 26.65
CA PRO A 20 4.75 38.83 26.61
C PRO A 20 4.12 39.10 25.22
N TRP A 21 2.86 38.67 25.00
CA TRP A 21 1.92 39.29 24.04
C TRP A 21 0.49 39.26 24.63
N PRO A 22 -0.41 40.18 24.21
CA PRO A 22 -1.44 40.75 25.07
C PRO A 22 -2.76 39.96 25.10
N ARG A 23 -3.49 40.18 26.20
CA ARG A 23 -4.86 39.72 26.45
C ARG A 23 -5.85 40.34 25.45
N ALA A 24 -6.61 39.50 24.76
CA ALA A 24 -7.89 39.87 24.18
C ALA A 24 -8.98 39.01 24.83
N CYS A 25 -9.83 39.67 25.62
CA CYS A 25 -11.01 39.12 26.25
C CYS A 25 -12.09 38.87 25.20
N TRP A 26 -12.71 37.69 25.20
CA TRP A 26 -14.06 37.51 24.65
C TRP A 26 -14.86 36.62 25.59
N GLY A 27 -15.99 37.19 26.05
CA GLY A 27 -16.90 36.64 27.04
C GLY A 27 -17.75 35.50 26.50
N ILE A 28 -18.12 34.63 27.43
CA ILE A 28 -19.05 33.52 27.28
C ILE A 28 -20.48 34.09 27.32
N GLN A 29 -21.31 33.73 26.34
CA GLN A 29 -22.76 33.89 26.42
C GLN A 29 -23.44 32.57 26.04
N ASP A 30 -24.20 32.05 26.98
CA ASP A 30 -25.09 30.90 26.85
C ASP A 30 -26.29 31.25 25.94
N GLY A 31 -26.55 30.40 24.94
CA GLY A 31 -27.71 30.51 24.06
C GLY A 31 -28.35 29.14 23.82
N ARG A 32 -29.47 28.88 24.52
CA ARG A 32 -30.38 27.75 24.26
C ARG A 32 -30.99 27.87 22.85
N PRO A 33 -31.20 26.77 22.11
CA PRO A 33 -31.99 26.82 20.88
C PRO A 33 -33.49 26.65 21.17
N SER A 34 -34.28 27.60 20.69
CA SER A 34 -35.75 27.61 20.66
C SER A 34 -36.29 27.05 19.34
N VAL A 35 -37.29 26.18 19.46
CA VAL A 35 -38.09 25.57 18.38
C VAL A 35 -39.04 26.60 17.75
N PRO A 36 -39.27 26.60 16.42
CA PRO A 36 -40.46 27.20 15.83
C PRO A 36 -41.51 26.16 15.42
N ARG A 37 -42.76 26.55 15.68
CA ARG A 37 -44.03 25.87 15.46
C ARG A 37 -44.45 25.88 13.98
N GLN A 38 -45.29 24.89 13.66
CA GLN A 38 -46.01 24.65 12.41
C GLN A 38 -46.97 25.79 11.99
N GLY A 39 -47.16 25.92 10.68
CA GLY A 39 -48.35 26.49 10.02
C GLY A 39 -48.73 25.59 8.84
N GLY A 40 -50.02 25.21 8.76
CA GLY A 40 -50.53 24.25 7.77
C GLY A 40 -51.41 24.87 6.68
N ALA A 41 -51.60 24.10 5.61
CA ALA A 41 -52.69 24.05 4.61
C ALA A 41 -52.07 23.42 3.34
N GLY A 42 -52.61 22.43 2.64
CA GLY A 42 -53.82 21.63 2.68
C GLY A 42 -53.95 20.98 1.29
N ALA A 43 -54.25 19.68 1.17
CA ALA A 43 -54.94 19.08 0.01
C ALA A 43 -55.15 17.56 0.16
N VAL A 44 -56.42 17.18 0.31
CA VAL A 44 -57.19 16.12 -0.39
C VAL A 44 -56.79 14.62 -0.26
N ALA A 45 -57.56 13.95 0.61
CA ALA A 45 -58.23 12.62 0.56
C ALA A 45 -58.03 11.68 -0.67
N THR A 46 -57.41 10.49 -0.50
CA THR A 46 -57.96 9.08 -0.34
C THR A 46 -58.53 8.41 -1.60
N PRO A 47 -58.65 7.06 -1.71
CA PRO A 47 -58.20 5.91 -0.88
C PRO A 47 -57.46 4.83 -1.72
N GLY A 48 -56.93 3.70 -1.26
CA GLY A 48 -56.88 2.93 -0.01
C GLY A 48 -56.44 1.50 -0.39
N LEU A 49 -55.79 0.75 0.50
CA LEU A 49 -55.90 -0.72 0.65
C LEU A 49 -54.92 -1.22 1.74
N THR A 50 -55.55 -1.56 2.87
CA THR A 50 -55.28 -2.71 3.76
C THR A 50 -53.85 -3.09 4.16
N GLN A 51 -53.66 -3.02 5.48
CA GLN A 51 -52.64 -3.71 6.27
C GLN A 51 -52.62 -5.23 5.99
N ASP A 52 -51.43 -5.81 5.99
CA ASP A 52 -51.23 -7.14 6.55
C ASP A 52 -49.91 -7.16 7.35
N VAL A 53 -50.00 -7.73 8.54
CA VAL A 53 -48.96 -7.80 9.57
C VAL A 53 -48.48 -9.23 9.65
N GLY A 54 -47.18 -9.43 9.45
CA GLY A 54 -46.48 -10.58 10.02
C GLY A 54 -45.98 -11.61 9.01
N SER A 55 -44.68 -11.55 8.71
CA SER A 55 -43.86 -12.76 8.66
C SER A 55 -42.40 -12.38 8.94
N VAL A 56 -41.90 -12.80 10.10
CA VAL A 56 -40.47 -12.81 10.43
C VAL A 56 -39.79 -13.79 9.47
N PRO A 57 -38.75 -13.40 8.70
CA PRO A 57 -38.06 -14.37 7.86
C PRO A 57 -37.24 -15.34 8.72
N PRO A 58 -37.23 -16.65 8.38
CA PRO A 58 -36.48 -17.67 9.12
C PRO A 58 -34.97 -17.46 8.99
N PRO A 59 -34.15 -18.00 9.91
CA PRO A 59 -32.70 -17.89 9.82
C PRO A 59 -32.19 -18.63 8.58
N LEU A 60 -31.52 -17.91 7.68
CA LEU A 60 -30.79 -18.43 6.52
C LEU A 60 -29.62 -19.32 6.99
N ARG A 61 -29.93 -20.57 7.31
CA ARG A 61 -29.08 -21.71 6.92
C ARG A 61 -29.35 -21.95 5.43
N ASP A 62 -28.29 -22.23 4.68
CA ASP A 62 -28.31 -22.61 3.26
C ASP A 62 -28.20 -21.46 2.23
N ALA A 63 -27.22 -20.57 2.44
CA ALA A 63 -26.73 -19.63 1.40
C ALA A 63 -25.27 -19.93 0.96
N ALA A 64 -24.82 -21.19 1.11
CA ALA A 64 -23.47 -21.62 0.71
C ALA A 64 -23.41 -22.17 -0.74
N ASP A 65 -24.54 -22.51 -1.35
CA ASP A 65 -24.56 -23.26 -2.63
C ASP A 65 -24.96 -22.42 -3.86
N ALA A 66 -25.07 -21.09 -3.75
CA ALA A 66 -25.52 -20.21 -4.84
C ALA A 66 -24.54 -19.09 -5.22
N LEU A 67 -23.23 -19.29 -5.01
CA LEU A 67 -22.19 -18.47 -5.63
C LEU A 67 -21.33 -19.38 -6.51
N GLY A 68 -21.67 -19.39 -7.80
CA GLY A 68 -20.88 -20.02 -8.85
C GLY A 68 -19.40 -19.68 -8.70
N GLY A 69 -18.59 -20.73 -8.73
CA GLY A 69 -17.15 -20.67 -8.55
C GLY A 69 -16.52 -19.63 -9.45
N VAL A 70 -15.88 -18.64 -8.84
CA VAL A 70 -14.82 -17.89 -9.50
C VAL A 70 -13.65 -18.86 -9.62
N GLU A 71 -13.58 -19.57 -10.74
CA GLU A 71 -12.43 -20.39 -11.08
C GLU A 71 -11.17 -19.53 -11.03
N SER A 72 -10.34 -19.77 -10.03
CA SER A 72 -8.99 -19.20 -9.94
C SER A 72 -8.14 -19.83 -11.06
N PRO A 73 -7.48 -19.05 -11.94
CA PRO A 73 -6.78 -19.61 -13.10
C PRO A 73 -5.38 -20.14 -12.75
N THR A 74 -5.27 -20.87 -11.64
CA THR A 74 -4.09 -21.68 -11.31
C THR A 74 -4.55 -22.82 -10.42
N LYS A 75 -4.56 -24.05 -10.96
CA LYS A 75 -5.00 -25.25 -10.24
C LYS A 75 -3.92 -25.62 -9.22
N TYR A 76 -4.03 -25.06 -8.02
CA TYR A 76 -3.14 -25.39 -6.91
C TYR A 76 -3.35 -26.86 -6.50
N VAL A 77 -2.25 -27.57 -6.22
CA VAL A 77 -2.24 -28.96 -5.75
C VAL A 77 -2.64 -29.02 -4.27
N ALA A 78 -2.29 -27.99 -3.48
CA ALA A 78 -2.68 -27.86 -2.08
C ALA A 78 -2.74 -26.39 -1.64
N ARG A 79 -3.70 -26.05 -0.76
CA ARG A 79 -3.79 -24.73 -0.12
C ARG A 79 -3.67 -24.88 1.38
N LEU A 80 -2.69 -24.20 1.96
CA LEU A 80 -2.47 -24.11 3.40
C LEU A 80 -2.80 -22.70 3.87
N THR A 81 -3.67 -22.59 4.87
CA THR A 81 -3.96 -21.31 5.54
C THR A 81 -3.47 -21.36 6.98
N LEU A 82 -2.60 -20.44 7.34
CA LEU A 82 -2.06 -20.27 8.68
C LEU A 82 -2.41 -18.88 9.21
N GLN A 83 -2.45 -18.75 10.52
CA GLN A 83 -2.34 -17.44 11.17
C GLN A 83 -0.88 -17.21 11.56
N GLU A 84 -0.44 -15.95 11.59
CA GLU A 84 0.88 -15.59 12.10
C GLU A 84 1.13 -16.19 13.51
N HIS A 85 2.34 -16.68 13.77
CA HIS A 85 2.73 -17.43 14.98
C HIS A 85 1.92 -18.70 15.27
N ARG A 86 1.37 -19.36 14.25
CA ARG A 86 0.71 -20.66 14.38
C ARG A 86 1.41 -21.71 13.53
N ASN A 87 1.33 -22.94 14.02
CA ASN A 87 1.78 -24.13 13.31
C ASN A 87 0.61 -24.68 12.49
N SER A 88 0.93 -25.28 11.34
CA SER A 88 -0.01 -26.10 10.60
C SER A 88 -0.31 -27.40 11.36
N GLU A 89 -1.40 -28.05 11.00
CA GLU A 89 -1.48 -29.51 11.17
C GLU A 89 -0.39 -30.19 10.32
N PRO A 90 0.06 -31.40 10.66
CA PRO A 90 1.00 -32.15 9.82
C PRO A 90 0.43 -32.35 8.42
N LEU A 91 1.19 -31.97 7.39
CA LEU A 91 0.78 -32.04 5.99
C LEU A 91 1.65 -33.02 5.22
N PRO A 92 1.08 -33.82 4.30
CA PRO A 92 1.88 -34.64 3.40
C PRO A 92 2.61 -33.71 2.42
N LEU A 93 3.93 -33.60 2.57
CA LEU A 93 4.80 -32.85 1.67
C LEU A 93 5.97 -33.74 1.26
N THR A 94 6.39 -33.65 0.00
CA THR A 94 7.64 -34.31 -0.41
C THR A 94 8.84 -33.58 0.21
N ASP A 95 9.96 -34.28 0.39
CA ASP A 95 11.18 -33.67 0.92
C ASP A 95 11.65 -32.49 0.06
N ALA A 96 11.45 -32.57 -1.26
CA ALA A 96 11.72 -31.48 -2.18
C ALA A 96 10.82 -30.26 -1.92
N GLN A 97 9.51 -30.46 -1.73
CA GLN A 97 8.56 -29.39 -1.42
C GLN A 97 8.84 -28.76 -0.04
N ALA A 98 9.14 -29.58 0.97
CA ALA A 98 9.50 -29.10 2.29
C ALA A 98 10.81 -28.29 2.28
N GLY A 99 11.84 -28.78 1.58
CA GLY A 99 13.10 -28.07 1.39
C GLY A 99 12.95 -26.76 0.61
N ALA A 100 12.12 -26.77 -0.42
CA ALA A 100 11.83 -25.58 -1.23
C ALA A 100 10.98 -24.54 -0.47
N LEU A 101 10.01 -24.97 0.35
CA LEU A 101 9.26 -24.06 1.24
C LEU A 101 10.16 -23.46 2.32
N ASN A 102 11.05 -24.27 2.90
CA ASN A 102 11.98 -23.79 3.92
C ASN A 102 13.01 -22.81 3.34
N SER A 103 13.51 -23.07 2.13
CA SER A 103 14.45 -22.16 1.46
C SER A 103 13.77 -20.87 0.96
N ALA A 104 12.54 -20.94 0.45
CA ALA A 104 11.75 -19.77 0.04
C ALA A 104 11.27 -18.94 1.25
N GLY A 105 10.93 -19.60 2.35
CA GLY A 105 10.60 -18.98 3.64
C GLY A 105 11.82 -18.41 4.37
N GLY A 106 13.02 -18.90 4.03
CA GLY A 106 14.32 -18.47 4.56
C GLY A 106 14.46 -18.59 6.08
N GLY A 107 13.66 -19.43 6.74
CA GLY A 107 13.50 -19.47 8.20
C GLY A 107 13.01 -18.15 8.82
N ARG A 108 12.67 -17.14 7.99
CA ARG A 108 12.29 -15.79 8.40
C ARG A 108 10.79 -15.61 8.38
N TYR A 109 10.12 -16.13 7.36
CA TYR A 109 8.67 -16.02 7.19
C TYR A 109 7.95 -17.27 7.69
N LEU A 110 8.55 -18.43 7.38
CA LEU A 110 8.06 -19.75 7.71
C LEU A 110 9.24 -20.63 8.15
N SER A 111 9.00 -21.55 9.08
CA SER A 111 9.86 -22.71 9.32
C SER A 111 9.11 -23.99 8.94
N VAL A 112 9.84 -24.98 8.42
CA VAL A 112 9.29 -26.28 8.04
C VAL A 112 10.07 -27.37 8.77
N GLU A 113 9.39 -28.15 9.59
CA GLU A 113 9.98 -29.19 10.44
C GLU A 113 9.29 -30.53 10.18
N PRO A 114 10.00 -31.67 10.25
CA PRO A 114 9.38 -32.97 10.10
C PRO A 114 8.40 -33.23 11.25
N ALA A 115 7.21 -33.75 10.93
CA ALA A 115 6.22 -34.13 11.93
C ALA A 115 6.52 -35.52 12.51
N GLU A 116 5.82 -35.91 13.56
CA GLU A 116 5.94 -37.25 14.16
C GLU A 116 5.61 -38.37 13.15
N THR A 117 4.69 -38.10 12.22
CA THR A 117 4.34 -39.03 11.14
C THR A 117 5.35 -38.94 9.99
N PRO A 118 6.00 -40.04 9.58
CA PRO A 118 6.92 -40.05 8.45
C PRO A 118 6.26 -39.52 7.15
N GLY A 119 7.01 -38.72 6.38
CA GLY A 119 6.52 -38.09 5.16
C GLY A 119 5.53 -36.94 5.39
N HIS A 120 5.29 -36.54 6.64
CA HIS A 120 4.52 -35.35 6.98
C HIS A 120 5.43 -34.28 7.55
N TRP A 121 5.06 -33.04 7.28
CA TRP A 121 5.81 -31.86 7.67
C TRP A 121 4.88 -30.85 8.34
N GLN A 122 5.39 -30.16 9.35
CA GLN A 122 4.71 -29.08 10.03
C GLN A 122 5.31 -27.75 9.58
N VAL A 123 4.44 -26.83 9.16
CA VAL A 123 4.83 -25.48 8.71
C VAL A 123 4.42 -24.48 9.78
N THR A 124 5.36 -23.71 10.29
CA THR A 124 5.11 -22.67 11.30
C THR A 124 5.26 -21.30 10.67
N ALA A 125 4.24 -20.45 10.82
CA ALA A 125 4.32 -19.05 10.39
C ALA A 125 4.85 -18.14 11.50
N HIS A 126 5.69 -17.16 11.16
CA HIS A 126 6.22 -16.17 12.11
C HIS A 126 5.39 -14.87 12.10
N ASN A 127 6.02 -13.70 12.20
CA ASN A 127 5.40 -12.36 12.26
C ASN A 127 5.07 -11.75 10.87
N TYR A 128 5.00 -12.59 9.84
CA TYR A 128 4.76 -12.16 8.46
C TYR A 128 3.39 -12.58 7.99
N VAL A 129 2.76 -11.74 7.17
CA VAL A 129 1.44 -11.98 6.62
C VAL A 129 1.49 -11.85 5.11
N GLY A 130 0.84 -12.75 4.40
CA GLY A 130 0.83 -12.75 2.94
C GLY A 130 0.74 -14.14 2.34
N SER A 131 1.27 -14.32 1.13
CA SER A 131 1.16 -15.57 0.40
C SER A 131 2.47 -15.97 -0.28
N ILE A 132 2.81 -17.26 -0.22
CA ILE A 132 3.85 -17.89 -1.03
C ILE A 132 3.18 -18.92 -1.93
N LEU A 133 3.51 -18.88 -3.22
CA LEU A 133 3.16 -19.92 -4.17
C LEU A 133 4.43 -20.68 -4.56
N LEU A 134 4.47 -21.98 -4.35
CA LEU A 134 5.64 -22.82 -4.63
C LEU A 134 5.18 -24.22 -5.05
N ASP A 135 5.63 -24.73 -6.19
CA ASP A 135 5.34 -26.11 -6.67
C ASP A 135 3.86 -26.53 -6.56
N GLY A 136 2.95 -25.59 -6.89
CA GLY A 136 1.50 -25.81 -6.80
C GLY A 136 0.92 -25.76 -5.38
N ILE A 137 1.75 -25.52 -4.35
CA ILE A 137 1.33 -25.28 -2.97
C ILE A 137 1.18 -23.78 -2.75
N GLN A 138 0.00 -23.37 -2.28
CA GLN A 138 -0.25 -22.01 -1.85
C GLN A 138 -0.28 -21.94 -0.31
N VAL A 139 0.72 -21.29 0.28
CA VAL A 139 0.72 -20.97 1.71
C VAL A 139 0.22 -19.55 1.90
N LEU A 140 -0.87 -19.39 2.65
CA LEU A 140 -1.45 -18.12 3.03
C LEU A 140 -1.28 -17.91 4.53
N VAL A 141 -0.55 -16.87 4.92
CA VAL A 141 -0.45 -16.45 6.33
C VAL A 141 -1.35 -15.25 6.56
N ARG A 142 -2.23 -15.34 7.56
CA ARG A 142 -3.23 -14.32 7.93
C ARG A 142 -2.81 -13.56 9.19
N PRO A 143 -3.13 -12.25 9.28
CA PRO A 143 -2.85 -11.47 10.49
C PRO A 143 -3.76 -11.91 11.64
N LYS A 144 -3.32 -11.72 12.90
CA LYS A 144 -4.17 -11.88 14.09
C LYS A 144 -5.22 -10.78 14.20
N ILE A 145 -4.94 -9.62 13.61
CA ILE A 145 -5.86 -8.49 13.60
C ILE A 145 -6.78 -8.56 12.37
N PRO A 146 -8.02 -8.04 12.47
CA PRO A 146 -8.88 -7.88 11.30
C PRO A 146 -8.20 -7.06 10.19
N LEU A 147 -8.36 -7.45 8.92
CA LEU A 147 -7.60 -6.84 7.83
C LEU A 147 -7.92 -5.35 7.62
N ARG A 148 -9.11 -4.89 8.02
CA ARG A 148 -9.41 -3.44 8.10
C ARG A 148 -8.32 -2.66 8.85
N ASN A 149 -7.77 -3.25 9.90
CA ASN A 149 -6.74 -2.63 10.69
C ASN A 149 -5.40 -2.65 9.95
N LEU A 150 -5.14 -3.62 9.08
CA LEU A 150 -3.94 -3.62 8.22
C LEU A 150 -3.91 -2.37 7.34
N PHE A 151 -5.01 -2.02 6.67
CA PHE A 151 -5.07 -0.81 5.84
C PHE A 151 -4.89 0.48 6.66
N LEU A 152 -5.33 0.50 7.92
CA LEU A 152 -5.03 1.59 8.85
C LEU A 152 -3.54 1.67 9.17
N LEU A 153 -2.90 0.52 9.42
CA LEU A 153 -1.46 0.44 9.71
C LEU A 153 -0.60 0.86 8.51
N LEU A 154 -1.05 0.57 7.28
CA LEU A 154 -0.38 0.99 6.06
C LEU A 154 -0.46 2.51 5.81
N GLU A 155 -1.22 3.26 6.63
CA GLU A 155 -1.44 4.70 6.52
C GLU A 155 -1.68 5.18 5.08
N VAL A 156 -2.57 4.49 4.37
CA VAL A 156 -2.76 4.76 2.95
C VAL A 156 -3.42 6.13 2.70
N GLY A 157 -3.87 6.83 3.75
CA GLY A 157 -4.34 8.21 3.66
C GLY A 157 -5.67 8.36 2.92
N LEU A 158 -6.39 7.25 2.73
CA LEU A 158 -7.68 7.18 2.04
C LEU A 158 -8.86 7.29 3.00
N ARG A 159 -10.04 7.55 2.44
CA ARG A 159 -11.29 7.65 3.21
C ARG A 159 -11.64 6.27 3.76
N GLU A 160 -12.28 6.25 4.92
CA GLU A 160 -12.61 5.01 5.63
C GLU A 160 -13.41 4.01 4.79
N GLN A 161 -14.27 4.50 3.90
CA GLN A 161 -15.11 3.68 3.04
C GLN A 161 -14.28 2.89 2.00
N ASP A 162 -13.22 3.49 1.45
CA ASP A 162 -12.46 2.94 0.33
C ASP A 162 -11.69 1.66 0.73
N TRP A 163 -11.18 1.60 1.96
CA TRP A 163 -10.49 0.40 2.44
C TRP A 163 -11.44 -0.66 3.04
N ARG A 164 -12.68 -0.29 3.42
CA ARG A 164 -13.68 -1.25 3.95
C ARG A 164 -14.10 -2.25 2.88
N ASP A 165 -14.34 -1.79 1.67
CA ASP A 165 -14.69 -2.64 0.53
C ASP A 165 -13.57 -3.63 0.22
N GLU A 166 -12.32 -3.20 0.37
CA GLU A 166 -11.15 -4.03 0.14
C GLU A 166 -10.92 -5.08 1.24
N ALA A 167 -11.15 -4.71 2.50
CA ALA A 167 -11.15 -5.66 3.61
C ALA A 167 -12.21 -6.76 3.39
N ALA A 168 -13.41 -6.39 2.95
CA ALA A 168 -14.47 -7.35 2.60
C ALA A 168 -14.11 -8.21 1.38
N PHE A 169 -13.45 -7.64 0.37
CA PHE A 169 -12.96 -8.39 -0.78
C PHE A 169 -11.90 -9.43 -0.39
N TYR A 170 -10.97 -9.08 0.49
CA TYR A 170 -10.00 -10.04 1.02
C TYR A 170 -10.64 -11.15 1.84
N GLU A 171 -11.62 -10.83 2.69
CA GLU A 171 -12.33 -11.84 3.48
C GLU A 171 -12.97 -12.92 2.59
N ARG A 172 -13.39 -12.54 1.37
CA ARG A 172 -13.92 -13.46 0.35
C ARG A 172 -12.85 -14.16 -0.50
N SER A 173 -11.82 -13.43 -0.92
CA SER A 173 -10.82 -13.92 -1.89
C SER A 173 -9.63 -14.64 -1.24
N LEU A 174 -9.42 -14.47 0.08
CA LEU A 174 -8.34 -15.08 0.86
C LEU A 174 -6.93 -14.78 0.30
N HIS A 175 -6.74 -13.72 -0.48
CA HIS A 175 -5.45 -13.41 -1.11
C HIS A 175 -5.04 -11.95 -0.88
N LEU A 176 -4.01 -11.75 -0.06
CA LEU A 176 -3.64 -10.41 0.43
C LEU A 176 -3.06 -9.54 -0.68
N LEU A 177 -2.18 -10.14 -1.48
CA LEU A 177 -1.51 -9.46 -2.57
C LEU A 177 -2.50 -8.96 -3.63
N PRO A 178 -3.43 -9.78 -4.18
CA PRO A 178 -4.48 -9.29 -5.06
C PRO A 178 -5.32 -8.17 -4.47
N ALA A 179 -5.70 -8.25 -3.20
CA ALA A 179 -6.45 -7.18 -2.54
C ALA A 179 -5.64 -5.87 -2.44
N ILE A 180 -4.35 -5.93 -2.09
CA ILE A 180 -3.48 -4.75 -2.07
C ILE A 180 -3.28 -4.19 -3.48
N VAL A 181 -3.17 -5.04 -4.50
CA VAL A 181 -3.03 -4.61 -5.89
C VAL A 181 -4.31 -3.97 -6.43
N SER A 182 -5.48 -4.55 -6.14
CA SER A 182 -6.78 -3.96 -6.46
C SER A 182 -6.95 -2.59 -5.80
N PHE A 183 -6.57 -2.49 -4.53
CA PHE A 183 -6.55 -1.22 -3.81
C PHE A 183 -5.60 -0.20 -4.43
N PHE A 184 -4.39 -0.63 -4.78
CA PHE A 184 -3.40 0.20 -5.47
C PHE A 184 -3.91 0.69 -6.83
N ALA A 185 -4.56 -0.17 -7.62
CA ALA A 185 -5.11 0.19 -8.91
C ALA A 185 -6.16 1.32 -8.78
N ARG A 186 -7.06 1.23 -7.80
CA ARG A 186 -8.10 2.25 -7.54
C ARG A 186 -7.51 3.54 -6.99
N THR A 187 -6.57 3.43 -6.05
CA THR A 187 -5.85 4.60 -5.49
C THR A 187 -5.09 5.35 -6.59
N THR A 188 -4.43 4.60 -7.48
CA THR A 188 -3.72 5.16 -8.64
C THR A 188 -4.69 5.83 -9.59
N GLU A 189 -5.85 5.24 -9.84
CA GLU A 189 -6.88 5.86 -10.67
C GLU A 189 -7.34 7.21 -10.11
N THR A 190 -7.62 7.29 -8.81
CA THR A 190 -8.00 8.57 -8.17
C THR A 190 -6.86 9.60 -8.22
N THR A 191 -5.62 9.14 -8.21
CA THR A 191 -4.44 10.02 -8.31
C THR A 191 -4.30 10.56 -9.73
N LEU A 192 -4.30 9.67 -10.74
CA LEU A 192 -4.15 10.02 -12.16
C LEU A 192 -5.36 10.78 -12.71
N ALA A 193 -6.55 10.59 -12.14
CA ALA A 193 -7.75 11.37 -12.48
C ALA A 193 -7.59 12.89 -12.20
N ARG A 194 -6.62 13.28 -11.36
CA ARG A 194 -6.28 14.69 -11.11
C ARG A 194 -5.23 15.23 -12.10
N GLY A 195 -4.80 14.41 -13.05
CA GLY A 195 -3.76 14.69 -14.02
C GLY A 195 -2.40 14.13 -13.61
N LEU A 196 -1.54 13.91 -14.61
CA LEU A 196 -0.13 13.58 -14.35
C LEU A 196 0.57 14.75 -13.67
N TYR A 197 1.46 14.43 -12.73
CA TYR A 197 2.32 15.46 -12.17
C TYR A 197 3.31 15.93 -13.25
N HIS A 198 3.36 17.24 -13.48
CA HIS A 198 4.27 17.85 -14.43
C HIS A 198 5.11 18.90 -13.73
N SER A 199 6.35 19.03 -14.18
CA SER A 199 7.30 20.00 -13.65
C SER A 199 8.27 20.44 -14.74
N TYR A 200 8.90 21.60 -14.53
CA TYR A 200 9.95 22.08 -15.41
C TYR A 200 11.26 21.37 -15.07
N ARG A 201 11.84 20.70 -16.05
CA ARG A 201 13.15 20.05 -15.94
C ARG A 201 14.12 20.68 -16.92
N GLU A 202 15.32 20.97 -16.46
CA GLU A 202 16.39 21.45 -17.32
C GLU A 202 16.90 20.32 -18.22
N ARG A 203 16.99 20.62 -19.51
CA ARG A 203 17.44 19.72 -20.58
C ARG A 203 18.60 20.38 -21.31
N HIS A 204 19.62 19.58 -21.60
CA HIS A 204 20.72 19.96 -22.47
C HIS A 204 20.75 19.01 -23.65
N ASP A 205 20.61 19.53 -24.86
CA ASP A 205 20.54 18.73 -26.08
C ASP A 205 21.19 19.46 -27.26
N ARG A 206 21.57 18.75 -28.33
CA ARG A 206 22.09 19.35 -29.56
C ARG A 206 21.01 19.36 -30.63
N LEU A 207 20.51 20.54 -30.97
CA LEU A 207 19.38 20.71 -31.88
C LEU A 207 19.79 21.41 -33.17
N VAL A 208 19.08 21.14 -34.27
CA VAL A 208 19.34 21.77 -35.57
C VAL A 208 19.00 23.28 -35.54
N ALA A 209 18.10 23.69 -34.64
CA ALA A 209 17.74 25.07 -34.38
C ALA A 209 17.94 25.41 -32.90
N LEU A 210 18.25 26.67 -32.59
CA LEU A 210 18.44 27.14 -31.22
C LEU A 210 17.12 27.08 -30.44
N ARG A 211 17.11 26.34 -29.32
CA ARG A 211 16.01 26.30 -28.35
C ARG A 211 16.52 26.72 -26.98
N GLY A 212 15.91 27.74 -26.38
CA GLY A 212 16.36 28.27 -25.09
C GLY A 212 17.70 29.01 -25.24
N ARG A 213 18.71 28.61 -24.47
CA ARG A 213 20.04 29.26 -24.42
C ARG A 213 21.09 28.39 -25.10
N LEU A 214 22.10 29.03 -25.70
CA LEU A 214 23.28 28.35 -26.23
C LEU A 214 24.16 27.87 -25.07
N ASP A 215 24.43 26.57 -25.02
CA ASP A 215 25.44 25.99 -24.12
C ASP A 215 26.83 26.18 -24.75
N VAL A 216 27.40 27.37 -24.53
CA VAL A 216 28.67 27.80 -25.13
C VAL A 216 29.81 26.82 -24.79
N ALA A 217 29.85 26.32 -23.56
CA ALA A 217 30.88 25.39 -23.13
C ALA A 217 30.84 24.08 -23.92
N ARG A 218 29.65 23.47 -24.08
CA ARG A 218 29.49 22.26 -24.92
C ARG A 218 29.65 22.52 -26.41
N GLN A 219 29.34 23.72 -26.88
CA GLN A 219 29.51 24.08 -28.28
C GLN A 219 31.00 24.22 -28.62
N LEU A 220 31.78 24.90 -27.78
CA LEU A 220 33.21 25.10 -27.96
C LEU A 220 34.04 23.82 -27.75
N ALA A 221 33.55 22.86 -26.95
CA ALA A 221 34.18 21.55 -26.78
C ALA A 221 34.21 20.69 -28.06
N ARG A 222 33.46 21.06 -29.12
CA ARG A 222 33.49 20.43 -30.44
C ARG A 222 33.72 21.47 -31.54
N PRO A 223 34.95 22.00 -31.65
CA PRO A 223 35.28 22.99 -32.66
C PRO A 223 35.08 22.39 -34.07
N GLY A 224 34.42 23.13 -34.96
CA GLY A 224 34.20 22.75 -36.36
C GLY A 224 32.78 22.27 -36.72
N SER A 225 31.89 22.05 -35.74
CA SER A 225 30.48 21.68 -36.00
C SER A 225 29.54 22.81 -35.53
N ALA A 226 29.13 23.68 -36.45
CA ALA A 226 28.17 24.75 -36.17
C ALA A 226 26.75 24.21 -35.88
N ILE A 227 26.40 23.06 -36.48
CA ILE A 227 25.13 22.36 -36.31
C ILE A 227 25.43 20.86 -36.09
N PRO A 228 24.71 20.18 -35.18
CA PRO A 228 23.66 20.70 -34.30
C PRO A 228 24.20 21.54 -33.13
N ILE A 229 23.44 22.57 -32.76
CA ILE A 229 23.75 23.61 -31.76
C ILE A 229 23.51 23.05 -30.36
N ALA A 230 24.51 23.11 -29.47
CA ALA A 230 24.32 22.76 -28.07
C ALA A 230 23.38 23.75 -27.37
N CYS A 231 22.21 23.28 -26.96
CA CYS A 231 21.14 24.07 -26.36
C CYS A 231 20.89 23.64 -24.91
N GLN A 232 20.58 24.61 -24.05
CA GLN A 232 20.11 24.44 -22.67
C GLN A 232 18.73 25.09 -22.56
N PHE A 233 17.72 24.31 -22.21
CA PHE A 233 16.34 24.79 -22.11
C PHE A 233 15.56 24.05 -21.03
N THR A 234 14.47 24.65 -20.56
CA THR A 234 13.54 24.01 -19.63
C THR A 234 12.39 23.38 -20.40
N GLU A 235 12.11 22.12 -20.11
CA GLU A 235 11.01 21.36 -20.67
C GLU A 235 9.96 21.10 -19.59
N PHE A 236 8.69 21.34 -19.91
CA PHE A 236 7.57 20.95 -19.06
C PHE A 236 7.24 19.49 -19.37
N THR A 237 7.56 18.58 -18.44
CA THR A 237 7.50 17.14 -18.69
C THR A 237 6.80 16.40 -17.56
N ALA A 238 6.15 15.28 -17.92
CA ALA A 238 5.64 14.27 -16.99
C ALA A 238 6.68 13.17 -16.69
N ASP A 239 7.85 13.18 -17.33
CA ASP A 239 8.95 12.24 -17.08
C ASP A 239 9.69 12.61 -15.78
N LEU A 240 8.96 12.43 -14.68
CA LEU A 240 9.35 12.73 -13.30
C LEU A 240 9.35 11.47 -12.46
N PHE A 241 10.08 11.54 -11.34
CA PHE A 241 10.23 10.44 -10.41
C PHE A 241 8.89 9.85 -9.95
N GLU A 242 7.94 10.70 -9.56
CA GLU A 242 6.65 10.24 -9.02
C GLU A 242 5.88 9.40 -10.05
N ASN A 243 5.90 9.83 -11.31
CA ASN A 243 5.20 9.14 -12.38
C ASN A 243 5.95 7.85 -12.78
N SER A 244 7.29 7.88 -12.89
CA SER A 244 8.07 6.69 -13.24
C SER A 244 8.03 5.63 -12.13
N TYR A 245 7.99 6.06 -10.87
CA TYR A 245 7.84 5.18 -9.71
C TYR A 245 6.45 4.53 -9.67
N LEU A 246 5.39 5.28 -9.95
CA LEU A 246 4.05 4.70 -10.14
C LEU A 246 4.02 3.73 -11.31
N LYS A 247 4.58 4.09 -12.48
CA LYS A 247 4.65 3.23 -13.67
C LYS A 247 5.32 1.91 -13.34
N ALA A 248 6.47 1.93 -12.66
CA ALA A 248 7.17 0.74 -12.22
C ALA A 248 6.31 -0.19 -11.33
N ALA A 249 5.56 0.38 -10.38
CA ALA A 249 4.67 -0.40 -9.52
C ALA A 249 3.44 -0.94 -10.26
N VAL A 250 2.85 -0.18 -11.18
CA VAL A 250 1.75 -0.64 -12.05
C VAL A 250 2.21 -1.81 -12.92
N SER A 251 3.37 -1.68 -13.59
CA SER A 251 3.96 -2.76 -14.39
C SER A 251 4.22 -4.02 -13.56
N ARG A 252 4.70 -3.88 -12.32
CA ARG A 252 4.91 -5.02 -11.41
C ARG A 252 3.58 -5.67 -11.00
N SER A 253 2.56 -4.85 -10.74
CA SER A 253 1.23 -5.29 -10.32
C SER A 253 0.50 -6.12 -11.39
N LEU A 254 0.72 -5.83 -12.67
CA LEU A 254 0.12 -6.57 -13.78
C LEU A 254 0.58 -8.04 -13.89
N ARG A 255 1.71 -8.37 -13.26
CA ARG A 255 2.25 -9.74 -13.19
C ARG A 255 1.66 -10.55 -12.04
N VAL A 256 0.82 -9.96 -11.20
CA VAL A 256 0.21 -10.63 -10.06
C VAL A 256 -0.97 -11.49 -10.52
N ALA A 257 -0.93 -12.78 -10.20
CA ALA A 257 -2.04 -13.69 -10.42
C ALA A 257 -3.20 -13.41 -9.44
N GLY A 258 -4.43 -13.64 -9.88
CA GLY A 258 -5.63 -13.51 -9.03
C GLY A 258 -6.15 -12.07 -8.85
N VAL A 259 -5.57 -11.09 -9.52
CA VAL A 259 -6.13 -9.73 -9.60
C VAL A 259 -7.43 -9.76 -10.40
N GLN A 260 -8.46 -9.08 -9.91
CA GLN A 260 -9.76 -9.03 -10.57
C GLN A 260 -9.66 -8.44 -11.99
N PRO A 261 -10.40 -8.97 -12.98
CA PRO A 261 -10.33 -8.49 -14.36
C PRO A 261 -10.54 -6.98 -14.50
N ALA A 262 -11.48 -6.42 -13.74
CA ALA A 262 -11.75 -4.98 -13.72
C ALA A 262 -10.54 -4.17 -13.23
N ASP A 263 -9.88 -4.60 -12.15
CA ASP A 263 -8.71 -3.90 -11.62
C ASP A 263 -7.46 -4.11 -12.51
N ARG A 264 -7.34 -5.27 -13.17
CA ARG A 264 -6.32 -5.50 -14.20
C ARG A 264 -6.51 -4.56 -15.39
N GLN A 265 -7.75 -4.35 -15.83
CA GLN A 265 -8.06 -3.37 -16.88
C GLN A 265 -7.73 -1.94 -16.43
N ARG A 266 -8.01 -1.57 -15.17
CA ARG A 266 -7.59 -0.27 -14.60
C ARG A 266 -6.09 -0.09 -14.69
N LEU A 267 -5.30 -1.09 -14.24
CA LEU A 267 -3.84 -1.05 -14.31
C LEU A 267 -3.32 -0.88 -15.75
N MET A 268 -3.92 -1.57 -16.74
CA MET A 268 -3.55 -1.38 -18.15
C MET A 268 -3.83 0.05 -18.63
N ARG A 269 -4.96 0.65 -18.26
CA ARG A 269 -5.26 2.06 -18.58
C ARG A 269 -4.25 3.00 -17.93
N HIS A 270 -3.81 2.71 -16.72
CA HIS A 270 -2.78 3.51 -16.04
C HIS A 270 -1.44 3.46 -16.76
N LEU A 271 -1.04 2.30 -17.31
CA LEU A 271 0.16 2.21 -18.16
C LEU A 271 0.04 3.07 -19.41
N VAL A 272 -1.11 3.02 -20.10
CA VAL A 272 -1.35 3.87 -21.27
C VAL A 272 -1.30 5.35 -20.89
N ALA A 273 -1.85 5.74 -19.74
CA ALA A 273 -1.75 7.12 -19.25
C ALA A 273 -0.31 7.52 -18.90
N LEU A 274 0.59 6.56 -18.63
CA LEU A 274 2.00 6.77 -18.27
C LEU A 274 2.94 6.43 -19.43
N ASP A 275 2.45 6.37 -20.67
CA ASP A 275 3.24 5.91 -21.82
C ASP A 275 4.44 6.84 -22.09
N ASP A 276 4.22 8.15 -22.02
CA ASP A 276 5.25 9.20 -22.19
C ASP A 276 6.29 9.28 -21.04
N VAL A 277 6.11 8.48 -19.98
CA VAL A 277 7.01 8.45 -18.81
C VAL A 277 8.03 7.34 -19.00
N GLY A 278 9.32 7.63 -18.78
CA GLY A 278 10.38 6.66 -18.98
C GLY A 278 10.24 5.42 -18.09
N ASP A 279 10.61 4.25 -18.63
CA ASP A 279 10.69 3.02 -17.87
C ASP A 279 11.97 2.99 -17.02
N VAL A 280 11.83 3.32 -15.73
CA VAL A 280 12.93 3.34 -14.77
C VAL A 280 12.76 2.23 -13.74
N ARG A 281 13.83 1.48 -13.50
CA ARG A 281 13.85 0.49 -12.42
C ARG A 281 14.06 1.19 -11.08
N HIS A 282 13.02 1.19 -10.25
CA HIS A 282 13.08 1.77 -8.90
C HIS A 282 13.31 0.72 -7.81
N ARG A 283 14.05 1.12 -6.78
CA ARG A 283 14.09 0.41 -5.51
C ARG A 283 13.01 0.99 -4.58
N PRO A 284 12.49 0.21 -3.62
CA PRO A 284 11.46 0.71 -2.71
C PRO A 284 11.94 1.86 -1.81
N THR A 285 13.24 1.97 -1.58
CA THR A 285 13.89 3.03 -0.81
C THR A 285 13.98 4.35 -1.56
N ASP A 286 13.87 4.35 -2.90
CA ASP A 286 13.98 5.58 -3.69
C ASP A 286 12.88 6.61 -3.32
N LEU A 287 11.76 6.14 -2.76
CA LEU A 287 10.70 7.03 -2.28
C LEU A 287 11.14 7.88 -1.06
N ASP A 288 12.18 7.49 -0.32
CA ASP A 288 12.67 8.23 0.84
C ASP A 288 13.31 9.58 0.45
N ASP A 289 13.76 9.71 -0.80
CA ASP A 289 14.36 10.94 -1.34
C ASP A 289 13.30 11.94 -1.85
N VAL A 290 12.02 11.52 -1.92
CA VAL A 290 10.94 12.37 -2.42
C VAL A 290 10.47 13.35 -1.36
N THR A 291 10.55 14.63 -1.70
CA THR A 291 9.93 15.68 -0.89
C THR A 291 8.49 15.92 -1.36
N PHE A 292 7.54 15.67 -0.47
CA PHE A 292 6.13 15.99 -0.71
C PHE A 292 5.87 17.49 -0.50
N THR A 293 5.50 18.16 -1.58
CA THR A 293 5.06 19.56 -1.63
C THR A 293 3.55 19.62 -1.92
N ARG A 294 2.94 20.81 -1.82
CA ARG A 294 1.53 21.02 -2.19
C ARG A 294 1.18 20.54 -3.61
N LEU A 295 2.16 20.48 -4.52
CA LEU A 295 1.95 20.10 -5.93
C LEU A 295 1.84 18.58 -6.13
N ASN A 296 2.59 17.78 -5.35
CA ASN A 296 2.63 16.31 -5.47
C ASN A 296 2.04 15.60 -4.24
N GLU A 297 1.52 16.32 -3.24
CA GLU A 297 0.97 15.73 -2.01
C GLU A 297 -0.12 14.69 -2.28
N HIS A 298 -0.93 14.91 -3.32
CA HIS A 298 -1.99 13.99 -3.69
C HIS A 298 -1.49 12.64 -4.25
N TYR A 299 -0.23 12.54 -4.69
CA TYR A 299 0.40 11.28 -5.10
C TYR A 299 0.80 10.41 -3.92
N LYS A 300 0.91 10.98 -2.72
CA LYS A 300 1.44 10.31 -1.52
C LYS A 300 0.75 8.97 -1.20
N PRO A 301 -0.59 8.83 -1.23
CA PRO A 301 -1.27 7.54 -1.07
C PRO A 301 -0.80 6.48 -2.07
N ALA A 302 -0.82 6.82 -3.36
CA ALA A 302 -0.47 5.90 -4.44
C ALA A 302 1.01 5.52 -4.39
N LEU A 303 1.91 6.48 -4.10
CA LEU A 303 3.34 6.22 -3.97
C LEU A 303 3.69 5.34 -2.76
N ARG A 304 2.98 5.49 -1.63
CA ARG A 304 3.14 4.60 -0.48
C ARG A 304 2.73 3.16 -0.80
N LEU A 305 1.61 2.98 -1.50
CA LEU A 305 1.20 1.66 -1.99
C LEU A 305 2.16 1.10 -3.03
N ALA A 306 2.64 1.93 -3.95
CA ALA A 306 3.66 1.55 -4.93
C ALA A 306 4.93 1.05 -4.23
N ARG A 307 5.38 1.70 -3.15
CA ARG A 307 6.48 1.22 -2.31
C ARG A 307 6.20 -0.15 -1.72
N LEU A 308 5.00 -0.39 -1.20
CA LEU A 308 4.63 -1.70 -0.65
C LEU A 308 4.66 -2.80 -1.72
N VAL A 309 4.13 -2.52 -2.90
CA VAL A 309 4.18 -3.43 -4.05
C VAL A 309 5.63 -3.69 -4.45
N LEU A 310 6.44 -2.65 -4.66
CA LEU A 310 7.82 -2.79 -5.09
C LEU A 310 8.70 -3.50 -4.05
N ALA A 311 8.45 -3.31 -2.74
CA ALA A 311 9.22 -3.90 -1.66
C ALA A 311 8.91 -5.38 -1.43
N ASN A 312 7.63 -5.74 -1.44
CA ASN A 312 7.20 -7.02 -0.90
C ASN A 312 6.75 -7.98 -1.98
N LEU A 313 6.47 -7.51 -3.20
CA LEU A 313 6.17 -8.40 -4.30
C LEU A 313 7.48 -8.96 -4.85
N THR A 314 7.86 -10.18 -4.48
CA THR A 314 8.99 -10.88 -5.08
C THR A 314 8.50 -11.70 -6.26
N LEU A 315 8.87 -11.24 -7.46
CA LEU A 315 8.75 -11.97 -8.72
C LEU A 315 10.19 -12.29 -9.11
N ARG A 316 10.69 -13.48 -8.72
CA ARG A 316 12.03 -13.89 -9.17
C ARG A 316 11.90 -14.34 -10.62
N ASP A 317 12.69 -13.71 -11.47
CA ASP A 317 12.87 -14.05 -12.88
C ASP A 317 14.35 -14.43 -13.03
N ASN A 318 14.60 -15.68 -13.40
CA ASN A 318 15.84 -16.29 -13.89
C ASN A 318 17.15 -16.05 -13.11
N LEU A 319 17.55 -17.07 -12.30
CA LEU A 319 18.92 -17.55 -11.97
C LEU A 319 18.96 -18.21 -10.56
N GLY A 320 18.27 -19.35 -10.37
CA GLY A 320 18.43 -20.19 -9.17
C GLY A 320 17.16 -20.87 -8.65
N GLU A 321 16.88 -22.03 -9.24
CA GLU A 321 16.17 -23.25 -8.81
C GLU A 321 14.79 -23.28 -8.13
N VAL A 322 14.19 -22.19 -7.62
CA VAL A 322 12.73 -22.25 -7.34
C VAL A 322 12.02 -20.91 -7.58
N GLU A 323 11.04 -20.95 -8.48
CA GLU A 323 10.13 -19.85 -8.81
C GLU A 323 9.00 -19.81 -7.77
N ALA A 324 8.97 -18.77 -6.94
CA ALA A 324 7.85 -18.54 -6.03
C ALA A 324 7.39 -17.08 -6.08
N PRO A 325 6.27 -16.78 -6.76
CA PRO A 325 5.57 -15.53 -6.54
C PRO A 325 5.21 -15.45 -5.06
N SER A 326 5.81 -14.50 -4.35
CA SER A 326 5.55 -14.31 -2.94
C SER A 326 5.34 -12.85 -2.61
N PHE A 327 4.48 -12.63 -1.63
CA PHE A 327 4.24 -11.34 -1.02
C PHE A 327 4.12 -11.53 0.46
N MET A 328 5.04 -10.94 1.21
CA MET A 328 5.12 -11.07 2.66
C MET A 328 5.29 -9.69 3.29
N LEU A 329 4.43 -9.37 4.26
CA LEU A 329 4.49 -8.14 5.04
C LEU A 329 4.90 -8.46 6.47
N ASP A 330 5.93 -7.76 6.96
CA ASP A 330 6.33 -7.81 8.37
C ASP A 330 5.33 -7.01 9.22
N MET A 331 4.54 -7.68 10.04
CA MET A 331 3.51 -7.04 10.86
C MET A 331 4.09 -6.21 12.00
N ASN A 332 5.26 -6.59 12.52
CA ASN A 332 5.91 -5.85 13.60
C ASN A 332 6.41 -4.51 13.09
N GLN A 333 7.16 -4.51 11.99
CA GLN A 333 7.64 -3.26 11.38
C GLN A 333 6.50 -2.36 10.94
N LEU A 334 5.41 -2.94 10.42
CA LEU A 334 4.26 -2.17 10.00
C LEU A 334 3.57 -1.50 11.21
N PHE A 335 3.38 -2.23 12.30
CA PHE A 335 2.82 -1.70 13.54
C PHE A 335 3.71 -0.62 14.16
N GLU A 336 5.02 -0.85 14.26
CA GLU A 336 5.99 0.11 14.79
C GLU A 336 6.00 1.41 14.00
N ARG A 337 6.01 1.33 12.66
CA ARG A 337 5.93 2.52 11.80
C ARG A 337 4.64 3.28 12.01
N PHE A 338 3.51 2.58 12.09
CA PHE A 338 2.21 3.19 12.34
C PHE A 338 2.17 3.93 13.68
N VAL A 339 2.57 3.27 14.77
CA VAL A 339 2.59 3.85 16.11
C VAL A 339 3.54 5.05 16.14
N THR A 340 4.74 4.91 15.57
CA THR A 340 5.74 5.99 15.51
C THR A 340 5.19 7.23 14.81
N GLU A 341 4.58 7.07 13.63
CA GLU A 341 4.04 8.18 12.87
C GLU A 341 2.83 8.84 13.56
N ARG A 342 1.94 8.04 14.16
CA ARG A 342 0.83 8.55 14.96
C ARG A 342 1.30 9.33 16.18
N LEU A 343 2.28 8.80 16.91
CA LEU A 343 2.86 9.49 18.06
C LEU A 343 3.59 10.76 17.65
N ARG A 344 4.37 10.76 16.55
CA ARG A 344 4.99 11.98 16.02
C ARG A 344 3.97 13.05 15.73
N ARG A 345 2.84 12.71 15.10
CA ARG A 345 1.74 13.66 14.82
C ARG A 345 1.10 14.19 16.10
N ALA A 346 0.80 13.30 17.05
CA ALA A 346 0.16 13.68 18.31
C ALA A 346 1.08 14.52 19.23
N LEU A 347 2.40 14.33 19.13
CA LEU A 347 3.40 14.98 19.97
C LEU A 347 4.17 16.09 19.23
N ARG A 348 3.73 16.51 18.03
CA ARG A 348 4.37 17.62 17.29
C ARG A 348 4.50 18.85 18.18
N GLY A 349 5.72 19.37 18.31
CA GLY A 349 6.04 20.53 19.14
C GLY A 349 6.20 20.24 20.63
N ARG A 350 6.12 18.97 21.07
CA ARG A 350 6.34 18.57 22.48
C ARG A 350 7.54 17.65 22.67
N LEU A 351 7.77 16.70 21.75
CA LEU A 351 8.88 15.74 21.78
C LEU A 351 9.29 15.38 20.35
N ASP A 352 10.59 15.12 20.14
CA ASP A 352 11.10 14.53 18.89
C ASP A 352 11.31 13.02 19.07
N LEU A 353 10.78 12.22 18.14
CA LEU A 353 10.79 10.76 18.23
C LEU A 353 11.66 10.16 17.12
N GLN A 354 12.82 9.64 17.52
CA GLN A 354 13.67 8.82 16.65
C GLN A 354 13.20 7.37 16.69
N PRO A 355 13.10 6.69 15.53
CA PRO A 355 12.80 5.27 15.51
C PRO A 355 13.97 4.48 16.10
N LEU A 356 13.68 3.41 16.84
CA LEU A 356 14.68 2.41 17.22
C LEU A 356 15.13 1.72 15.92
N GLY A 357 16.43 1.82 15.64
CA GLY A 357 17.04 1.37 14.37
C GLY A 357 16.96 -0.12 14.14
#